data_AF-A0A349VHL2-F1
#
_entry.id   AF-A0A349VHL2-F1
#
_cell.length_a   1.000
_cell.length_b   1.000
_cell.length_c   1.000
_cell.angle_alpha   90.00
_cell.angle_beta   90.00
_cell.angle_gamma   90.00
#
_symmetry.space_group_name_H-M   'P 1'
#
loop_
_entity.id
_entity.type
_entity.pdbx_description
1 polymer ?
#
loop_
_entity_poly.entity_id
_entity_poly.type
_entity_poly.pdbx_seq_one_letter_code
_entity_poly.pdbx_strand_id
1 'polypeptide(L)'
;MKSKRLSRFVLPCLLVLFGSVLSVSVESAETASVVTHGPLLGEVTSSSVRIWARTNGPGTIEFHFGKDPASLHGVSEKIETT
;
A
#
# COMPACT_ATOMS: atom_id res chain seq x y z
N MET A 1 -8.75 48.46 -43.57
CA MET A 1 -8.65 47.02 -43.92
C MET A 1 -7.92 46.26 -42.81
N LYS A 2 -8.61 45.28 -42.19
CA LYS A 2 -8.08 44.02 -41.59
C LYS A 2 -7.12 44.06 -40.39
N SER A 3 -7.58 44.57 -39.24
CA SER A 3 -7.06 44.24 -37.91
C SER A 3 -7.71 42.97 -37.32
N LYS A 4 -7.53 41.79 -37.95
CA LYS A 4 -8.06 40.52 -37.42
C LYS A 4 -7.19 39.32 -37.80
N ARG A 5 -5.95 39.25 -37.30
CA ARG A 5 -5.11 38.03 -37.43
C ARG A 5 -4.37 37.60 -36.16
N LEU A 6 -4.52 38.31 -35.04
CA LEU A 6 -3.86 37.91 -33.78
C LEU A 6 -4.70 36.91 -32.94
N SER A 7 -5.93 36.61 -33.33
CA SER A 7 -6.91 35.89 -32.50
C SER A 7 -6.95 34.36 -32.71
N ARG A 8 -6.23 33.81 -33.69
CA ARG A 8 -6.42 32.40 -34.10
C ARG A 8 -5.48 31.40 -33.44
N PHE A 9 -4.38 31.88 -32.87
CA PHE A 9 -3.36 31.03 -32.23
C PHE A 9 -3.25 31.24 -30.71
N VAL A 10 -3.77 32.35 -30.17
CA VAL A 10 -3.74 32.64 -28.73
C VAL A 10 -4.75 31.76 -27.97
N LEU A 11 -5.92 31.50 -28.58
CA LEU A 11 -6.99 30.72 -27.98
C LEU A 11 -6.66 29.22 -27.75
N PRO A 12 -6.04 28.49 -28.69
CA PRO A 12 -5.64 27.09 -28.44
C PRO A 12 -4.47 26.98 -27.46
N CYS A 13 -3.58 27.99 -27.40
CA CYS A 13 -2.46 28.01 -26.46
C CYS A 13 -2.94 28.19 -25.01
N LEU A 14 -3.96 29.03 -24.80
CA LEU A 14 -4.56 29.24 -23.47
C LEU A 14 -5.28 27.98 -22.97
N LEU A 15 -5.92 27.21 -23.86
CA LEU A 15 -6.60 25.95 -23.50
C LEU A 15 -5.63 24.84 -23.12
N VAL A 16 -4.47 24.75 -23.77
CA VAL A 16 -3.42 23.78 -23.40
C VAL A 16 -2.81 24.13 -22.04
N LEU A 17 -2.59 25.42 -21.75
CA LEU A 17 -2.09 25.87 -20.45
C LEU A 17 -3.09 25.64 -19.29
N PHE A 18 -4.41 25.71 -19.56
CA PHE A 18 -5.45 25.41 -18.56
C PHE A 18 -5.69 23.91 -18.35
N GLY A 19 -5.33 23.05 -19.30
CA GLY A 19 -5.51 21.59 -19.17
C GLY A 19 -4.51 20.91 -18.23
N SER A 20 -3.36 21.54 -17.97
CA SER A 20 -2.27 20.94 -17.19
C SER A 20 -2.37 21.08 -15.67
N VAL A 21 -3.41 21.76 -15.14
CA VAL A 21 -3.54 22.04 -13.70
C VAL A 21 -4.43 21.05 -12.92
N LEU A 22 -4.98 20.02 -13.58
CA LEU A 22 -5.92 19.07 -12.95
C LEU A 22 -5.32 17.68 -12.64
N SER A 23 -4.00 17.59 -12.38
CA SER A 23 -3.44 16.38 -11.77
C SER A 23 -3.67 16.42 -10.26
N VAL A 24 -4.87 16.01 -9.83
CA VAL A 24 -5.12 15.66 -8.43
C VAL A 24 -4.43 14.34 -8.16
N SER A 25 -3.30 14.37 -7.44
CA SER A 25 -2.75 13.17 -6.82
C SER A 25 -3.75 12.71 -5.78
N VAL A 26 -4.40 11.57 -6.02
CA VAL A 26 -5.17 10.88 -4.98
C VAL A 26 -4.14 10.32 -4.01
N GLU A 27 -3.87 11.07 -2.94
CA GLU A 27 -3.13 10.55 -1.81
C GLU A 27 -4.02 9.53 -1.12
N SER A 28 -3.72 8.24 -1.33
CA SER A 28 -4.37 7.16 -0.63
C SER A 28 -4.10 7.37 0.86
N ALA A 29 -5.13 7.72 1.63
CA ALA A 29 -5.01 7.81 3.07
C ALA A 29 -4.40 6.49 3.59
N GLU A 30 -3.18 6.55 4.15
CA GLU A 30 -2.53 5.37 4.71
C GLU A 30 -3.39 4.86 5.86
N THR A 31 -4.22 3.86 5.57
CA THR A 31 -4.90 3.11 6.61
C THR A 31 -3.83 2.40 7.42
N ALA A 32 -3.93 2.45 8.75
CA ALA A 32 -3.02 1.71 9.63
C ALA A 32 -2.88 0.27 9.15
N SER A 33 -1.65 -0.27 9.19
CA SER A 33 -1.41 -1.66 8.84
C SER A 33 -2.16 -2.56 9.82
N VAL A 34 -3.11 -3.34 9.31
CA VAL A 34 -3.92 -4.29 10.07
C VAL A 34 -3.48 -5.69 9.69
N VAL A 35 -3.06 -6.46 10.68
CA VAL A 35 -2.76 -7.88 10.55
C VAL A 35 -3.87 -8.68 11.22
N THR A 36 -4.42 -9.66 10.51
CA THR A 36 -5.32 -10.66 11.06
C THR A 36 -4.69 -12.03 10.89
N HIS A 37 -4.87 -12.92 11.86
CA HIS A 37 -4.39 -14.30 11.77
C HIS A 37 -5.56 -15.29 11.81
N GLY A 38 -5.42 -16.36 11.06
CA GLY A 38 -6.29 -17.53 11.12
C GLY A 38 -6.00 -18.38 12.37
N PRO A 39 -6.60 -19.57 12.45
CA PRO A 39 -6.33 -20.51 13.54
C PRO A 39 -4.86 -20.92 13.58
N LEU A 40 -4.27 -20.96 14.79
CA LEU A 40 -2.91 -21.46 15.05
C LEU A 40 -2.82 -23.00 15.00
N LEU A 41 -3.57 -23.64 14.10
CA LEU A 41 -3.75 -25.09 14.04
C LEU A 41 -3.27 -25.71 12.70
N GLY A 42 -2.57 -24.94 11.86
CA GLY A 42 -2.02 -25.49 10.62
C GLY A 42 -0.81 -26.37 10.90
N GLU A 43 -0.75 -27.56 10.31
CA GLU A 43 0.46 -28.42 10.22
C GLU A 43 1.27 -28.51 11.52
N VAL A 44 0.60 -28.81 12.64
CA VAL A 44 1.24 -28.90 13.96
C VAL A 44 2.04 -30.20 14.07
N THR A 45 3.32 -30.09 14.41
CA THR A 45 4.20 -31.22 14.73
C THR A 45 4.68 -31.12 16.18
N SER A 46 5.57 -32.02 16.61
CA SER A 46 6.20 -31.93 17.94
C SER A 46 7.08 -30.69 18.11
N SER A 47 7.46 -30.00 17.03
CA SER A 47 8.38 -28.86 17.06
C SER A 47 8.00 -27.68 16.15
N SER A 48 6.91 -27.76 15.39
CA SER A 48 6.52 -26.72 14.44
C SER A 48 5.01 -26.49 14.40
N VAL A 49 4.61 -25.29 14.00
CA VAL A 49 3.23 -24.93 13.66
C VAL A 49 3.23 -24.05 12.40
N ARG A 50 2.12 -24.04 11.67
CA ARG A 50 1.88 -23.11 10.57
C ARG A 50 0.78 -22.12 10.95
N ILE A 51 1.05 -20.85 10.70
CA ILE A 51 0.14 -19.73 10.95
C ILE A 51 -0.30 -19.18 9.59
N TRP A 52 -1.61 -18.97 9.44
CA TRP A 52 -2.15 -18.20 8.33
C TRP A 52 -2.35 -16.77 8.80
N ALA A 53 -1.88 -15.79 8.02
CA ALA A 53 -2.12 -14.38 8.29
C ALA A 53 -2.51 -13.62 7.03
N ARG A 54 -3.18 -12.49 7.21
CA ARG A 54 -3.58 -11.55 6.17
C ARG A 54 -3.27 -10.14 6.64
N THR A 55 -2.73 -9.34 5.73
CA THR A 55 -2.58 -7.90 5.84
C THR A 55 -3.70 -7.21 5.07
N ASN A 56 -4.07 -5.98 5.46
CA ASN A 56 -5.04 -5.15 4.72
C ASN A 56 -4.45 -4.48 3.46
N GLY A 57 -3.17 -4.72 3.18
CA GLY A 57 -2.46 -4.26 1.99
C GLY A 57 -1.04 -4.87 1.92
N PRO A 58 -0.28 -4.59 0.86
CA PRO A 58 1.10 -5.06 0.74
C PRO A 58 1.97 -4.61 1.92
N GLY A 59 2.94 -5.45 2.29
CA GLY A 59 3.83 -5.16 3.41
C GLY A 59 4.56 -6.38 3.94
N THR A 60 5.50 -6.15 4.84
CA THR A 60 6.35 -7.20 5.44
C THR A 60 5.76 -7.67 6.77
N ILE A 61 5.68 -8.98 6.97
CA ILE A 61 5.25 -9.61 8.24
C ILE A 61 6.36 -10.49 8.84
N GLU A 62 6.44 -10.55 10.17
CA GLU A 62 7.25 -11.50 10.94
C GLU A 62 6.49 -11.92 12.22
N PHE A 63 6.75 -13.12 12.72
CA PHE A 63 6.11 -13.65 13.92
C PHE A 63 7.12 -13.79 15.05
N HIS A 64 6.79 -13.24 16.22
CA HIS A 64 7.54 -13.42 17.45
C HIS A 64 6.85 -14.49 18.30
N PHE A 65 7.58 -15.48 18.79
CA PHE A 65 7.02 -16.62 19.52
C PHE A 65 7.92 -17.07 20.68
N GLY A 66 7.30 -17.70 21.67
CA GLY A 66 7.96 -18.11 22.90
C GLY A 66 7.00 -18.86 23.82
N LYS A 67 7.53 -19.47 24.89
CA LYS A 67 6.71 -20.16 25.90
C LYS A 67 6.13 -19.20 26.93
N ASP A 68 6.80 -18.08 27.15
CA ASP A 68 6.38 -17.04 28.08
C ASP A 68 5.83 -15.85 27.26
N PRO A 69 4.58 -15.42 27.48
CA PRO A 69 4.01 -14.27 26.78
C PRO A 69 4.77 -12.96 27.08
N ALA A 70 5.48 -12.86 28.21
CA ALA A 70 6.34 -11.73 28.52
C ALA A 70 7.70 -11.79 27.79
N SER A 71 8.02 -12.92 27.14
CA SER A 71 9.32 -13.15 26.52
C SER A 71 9.23 -14.01 25.24
N LEU A 72 9.08 -13.32 24.11
CA LEU A 72 8.97 -13.92 22.77
C LEU A 72 10.30 -13.76 22.01
N HIS A 73 11.26 -14.64 22.28
CA HIS A 73 12.60 -14.58 21.67
C HIS A 73 12.72 -15.27 20.31
N GLY A 74 11.80 -16.17 19.96
CA GLY A 74 11.78 -16.80 18.64
C GLY A 74 11.24 -15.81 17.60
N VAL A 75 11.93 -15.68 16.47
CA VAL A 75 11.51 -14.80 15.37
C VAL A 75 11.47 -15.61 14.07
N SER A 76 10.37 -15.52 13.33
CA SER A 76 10.26 -16.16 12.01
C SER A 76 11.07 -15.40 10.95
N GLU A 77 11.20 -15.99 9.77
CA GLU A 77 11.60 -15.24 8.59
C GLU A 77 10.58 -14.13 8.27
N LYS A 78 11.06 -13.08 7.61
CA LYS A 78 10.22 -12.00 7.09
C LYS A 78 9.57 -12.42 5.77
N ILE A 79 8.30 -12.11 5.61
CA ILE A 79 7.51 -12.47 4.44
C ILE A 79 6.90 -11.20 3.84
N GLU A 80 7.09 -11.00 2.55
CA GLU A 80 6.42 -9.95 1.78
C GLU A 80 5.02 -10.40 1.38
N THR A 81 4.03 -9.58 1.68
CA THR A 81 2.63 -9.75 1.27
C THR A 81 2.36 -8.87 0.04
N THR A 82 1.58 -9.41 -0.91
CA THR A 82 1.24 -8.76 -2.20
C THR A 82 -0.22 -8.38 -2.27
#